data_AF-A0A949Z6Q1-F1
#
_entry.id   AF-A0A949Z6Q1-F1
#
_cell.length_a   1.000
_cell.length_b   1.000
_cell.length_c   1.000
_cell.angle_alpha   90.00
_cell.angle_beta   90.00
_cell.angle_gamma   90.00
#
_symmetry.space_group_name_H-M   'P 1'
#
loop_
_entity.id
_entity.type
_entity.pdbx_description
1 polymer ?
#
loop_
_entity_poly.entity_id
_entity_poly.type
_entity_poly.pdbx_seq_one_letter_code
_entity_poly.pdbx_strand_id
1 'polypeptide(L)'
;RGLPNLKTTIEALPAYTSPSTIAAFEKYGILTARELESRREIAYEHYVKSVNVEANTIIEMAKTIIYPAAMRYQSELADTAAKLKAAGLQPDTTVLEQVTSMAKDLLAGVSKVESALNHGENGSVERHARHFKEAVLPAMQEVRTAADALEGMVADDLWPLPTYQEMLFIR
;
A
#
# COMPACT_ATOMS: atom_id res chain seq x y z
N ARG A 1 -32.86 -4.92 -10.20
CA ARG A 1 -32.22 -6.17 -10.73
C ARG A 1 -31.69 -7.10 -9.63
N GLY A 2 -31.51 -6.68 -8.37
CA GLY A 2 -31.21 -7.59 -7.25
C GLY A 2 -29.89 -8.36 -7.36
N LEU A 3 -29.00 -7.94 -8.26
CA LEU A 3 -27.71 -8.59 -8.47
C LEU A 3 -26.76 -8.17 -7.33
N PRO A 4 -26.08 -9.12 -6.67
CA PRO A 4 -25.13 -8.81 -5.63
C PRO A 4 -23.95 -7.99 -6.19
N ASN A 5 -23.50 -6.99 -5.44
CA ASN A 5 -22.33 -6.17 -5.74
C ASN A 5 -21.33 -6.28 -4.58
N LEU A 6 -20.46 -7.29 -4.64
CA LEU A 6 -19.44 -7.57 -3.64
C LEU A 6 -18.14 -6.93 -4.11
N LYS A 7 -17.76 -5.81 -3.50
CA LYS A 7 -16.64 -4.97 -3.98
C LYS A 7 -15.28 -5.53 -3.58
N THR A 8 -15.23 -6.34 -2.53
CA THR A 8 -13.97 -6.86 -1.99
C THR A 8 -13.88 -8.35 -2.15
N THR A 9 -12.65 -8.85 -2.35
CA THR A 9 -12.37 -10.28 -2.45
C THR A 9 -12.88 -11.02 -1.21
N ILE A 10 -12.69 -10.45 -0.02
CA ILE A 10 -13.11 -11.06 1.25
C ILE A 10 -14.63 -11.27 1.33
N GLU A 11 -15.41 -10.34 0.77
CA GLU A 11 -16.88 -10.44 0.70
C GLU A 11 -17.34 -11.40 -0.42
N ALA A 12 -16.55 -11.56 -1.48
CA ALA A 12 -16.88 -12.42 -2.61
C ALA A 12 -16.56 -13.90 -2.37
N LEU A 13 -15.49 -14.20 -1.63
CA LEU A 13 -15.05 -15.59 -1.38
C LEU A 13 -16.08 -16.51 -0.69
N PRO A 14 -16.97 -16.06 0.20
CA PRO A 14 -18.06 -16.87 0.73
C PRO A 14 -19.02 -17.42 -0.34
N ALA A 15 -19.06 -16.82 -1.54
CA ALA A 15 -19.89 -17.32 -2.64
C ALA A 15 -19.49 -18.72 -3.14
N TYR A 16 -18.24 -19.15 -2.89
CA TYR A 16 -17.76 -20.50 -3.22
C TYR A 16 -18.56 -21.59 -2.51
N THR A 17 -19.00 -21.33 -1.28
CA THR A 17 -19.74 -22.28 -0.44
C THR A 17 -21.20 -21.89 -0.26
N SER A 18 -21.72 -21.01 -1.14
CA SER A 18 -23.16 -20.74 -1.17
C SER A 18 -23.94 -22.01 -1.52
N PRO A 19 -25.14 -22.22 -0.94
CA PRO A 19 -25.93 -23.43 -1.22
C PRO A 19 -26.23 -23.63 -2.70
N SER A 20 -26.46 -22.54 -3.45
CA SER A 20 -26.68 -22.61 -4.89
C SER A 20 -25.43 -23.02 -5.67
N THR A 21 -24.25 -22.56 -5.25
CA THR A 21 -22.97 -22.94 -5.86
C THR A 21 -22.71 -24.42 -5.60
N ILE A 22 -22.81 -24.88 -4.35
CA ILE A 22 -22.57 -26.28 -3.99
C ILE A 22 -23.52 -27.20 -4.76
N ALA A 23 -24.83 -26.90 -4.76
CA ALA A 23 -25.82 -27.69 -5.46
C ALA A 23 -25.57 -27.77 -6.98
N ALA A 24 -25.12 -26.68 -7.60
CA ALA A 24 -24.79 -26.66 -9.02
C ALA A 24 -23.55 -27.52 -9.32
N PHE A 25 -22.47 -27.35 -8.56
CA PHE A 25 -21.21 -28.07 -8.79
C PHE A 25 -21.34 -29.57 -8.53
N GLU A 26 -22.08 -29.97 -7.50
CA GLU A 26 -22.33 -31.38 -7.20
C GLU A 26 -23.24 -32.02 -8.26
N LYS A 27 -24.30 -31.31 -8.70
CA LYS A 27 -25.22 -31.81 -9.75
C LYS A 27 -24.49 -32.17 -11.05
N TYR A 28 -23.47 -31.40 -11.42
CA TYR A 28 -22.69 -31.63 -12.64
C TYR A 28 -21.42 -32.47 -12.40
N GLY A 29 -21.19 -32.97 -11.18
CA GLY A 29 -20.03 -33.80 -10.85
C GLY A 29 -18.69 -33.07 -11.02
N ILE A 30 -18.68 -31.74 -10.85
CA ILE A 30 -17.48 -30.91 -11.07
C ILE A 30 -16.62 -30.85 -9.80
N LEU A 31 -17.22 -30.48 -8.67
CA LEU A 31 -16.58 -30.42 -7.35
C LEU A 31 -17.58 -30.79 -6.25
N THR A 32 -17.06 -31.36 -5.18
CA THR A 32 -17.78 -31.64 -3.93
C THR A 32 -17.80 -30.42 -3.01
N ALA A 33 -18.75 -30.38 -2.06
CA ALA A 33 -18.77 -29.33 -1.02
C ALA A 33 -17.43 -29.16 -0.29
N ARG A 34 -16.73 -30.28 0.00
CA ARG A 34 -15.42 -30.26 0.68
C ARG A 34 -14.32 -29.63 -0.18
N GLU A 35 -14.34 -29.86 -1.48
CA GLU A 35 -13.36 -29.26 -2.40
C GLU A 35 -13.62 -27.77 -2.60
N LEU A 36 -14.89 -27.35 -2.66
CA LEU A 36 -15.26 -25.93 -2.71
C LEU A 36 -14.80 -25.18 -1.46
N GLU A 37 -15.00 -25.78 -0.27
CA GLU A 37 -14.51 -25.23 0.99
C GLU A 37 -12.98 -25.12 1.00
N SER A 38 -12.28 -26.16 0.56
CA SER A 38 -10.81 -26.15 0.47
C SER A 38 -10.32 -25.05 -0.48
N ARG A 39 -10.99 -24.85 -1.62
CA ARG A 39 -10.67 -23.76 -2.57
C ARG A 39 -10.93 -22.38 -1.97
N ARG A 40 -11.99 -22.22 -1.17
CA ARG A 40 -12.28 -20.96 -0.46
C ARG A 40 -11.16 -20.61 0.51
N GLU A 41 -10.71 -21.56 1.32
CA GLU A 41 -9.61 -21.38 2.27
C GLU A 41 -8.29 -21.05 1.54
N ILE A 42 -7.94 -21.78 0.47
CA ILE A 42 -6.76 -21.49 -0.35
C ILE A 42 -6.82 -20.08 -0.94
N ALA A 43 -8.00 -19.63 -1.38
CA ALA A 43 -8.16 -18.30 -1.94
C ALA A 43 -7.97 -17.19 -0.89
N TYR A 44 -8.42 -17.40 0.36
CA TYR A 44 -8.11 -16.49 1.46
C TYR A 44 -6.61 -16.45 1.75
N GLU A 45 -5.93 -17.60 1.80
CA GLU A 45 -4.48 -17.64 2.01
C GLU A 45 -3.73 -16.92 0.89
N HIS A 46 -4.13 -17.14 -0.37
CA HIS A 46 -3.52 -16.47 -1.51
C HIS A 46 -3.68 -14.96 -1.41
N TYR A 47 -4.88 -14.48 -1.07
CA TYR A 47 -5.13 -13.06 -0.83
C TYR A 47 -4.19 -12.49 0.23
N VAL A 48 -4.08 -13.14 1.40
CA VAL A 48 -3.19 -12.72 2.48
C VAL A 48 -1.74 -12.67 2.02
N LYS A 49 -1.26 -13.72 1.35
CA LYS A 49 0.12 -13.81 0.86
C LYS A 49 0.43 -12.72 -0.16
N SER A 50 -0.46 -12.46 -1.12
CA SER A 50 -0.28 -11.40 -2.12
C SER A 50 -0.16 -10.03 -1.45
N VAL A 51 -1.11 -9.65 -0.60
CA VAL A 51 -1.08 -8.35 0.07
C VAL A 51 0.11 -8.24 1.02
N ASN A 52 0.53 -9.33 1.67
CA ASN A 52 1.72 -9.34 2.52
C ASN A 52 3.00 -9.05 1.74
N VAL A 53 3.16 -9.65 0.55
CA VAL A 53 4.32 -9.33 -0.32
C VAL A 53 4.29 -7.87 -0.72
N GLU A 54 3.14 -7.36 -1.18
CA GLU A 54 2.98 -5.95 -1.54
C GLU A 54 3.30 -5.00 -0.37
N ALA A 55 2.83 -5.30 0.83
CA ALA A 55 3.10 -4.51 2.03
C ALA A 55 4.60 -4.45 2.35
N ASN A 56 5.30 -5.59 2.28
CA ASN A 56 6.75 -5.64 2.51
C ASN A 56 7.51 -4.86 1.43
N THR A 57 7.11 -4.98 0.17
CA THR A 57 7.71 -4.20 -0.93
C THR A 57 7.50 -2.70 -0.72
N ILE A 58 6.31 -2.26 -0.29
CA ILE A 58 6.04 -0.85 0.03
C ILE A 58 6.95 -0.35 1.15
N ILE A 59 7.12 -1.13 2.23
CA ILE A 59 8.01 -0.78 3.34
C ILE A 59 9.45 -0.61 2.86
N GLU A 60 9.94 -1.58 2.07
CA GLU A 60 11.29 -1.56 1.52
C GLU A 60 11.51 -0.34 0.62
N MET A 61 10.63 -0.12 -0.37
CA MET A 61 10.72 1.02 -1.28
C MET A 61 10.63 2.36 -0.54
N ALA A 62 9.71 2.49 0.41
CA ALA A 62 9.55 3.73 1.17
C ALA A 62 10.82 4.06 1.97
N LYS A 63 11.42 3.08 2.66
CA LYS A 63 12.61 3.27 3.50
C LYS A 63 13.90 3.44 2.71
N THR A 64 14.07 2.72 1.60
CA THR A 64 15.37 2.59 0.91
C THR A 64 15.46 3.43 -0.37
N ILE A 65 14.34 3.80 -0.97
CA ILE A 65 14.30 4.53 -2.24
C ILE A 65 13.73 5.93 -2.05
N ILE A 66 12.49 6.03 -1.57
CA ILE A 66 11.74 7.30 -1.51
C ILE A 66 12.27 8.21 -0.40
N TYR A 67 12.38 7.69 0.83
CA TYR A 67 12.82 8.49 1.97
C TYR A 67 14.23 9.08 1.78
N PRO A 68 15.25 8.33 1.30
CA PRO A 68 16.56 8.90 1.03
C PRO A 68 16.55 10.00 -0.05
N ALA A 69 15.72 9.86 -1.09
CA ALA A 69 15.58 10.90 -2.12
C ALA A 69 15.02 12.21 -1.51
N ALA A 70 13.97 12.10 -0.70
CA ALA A 70 13.39 13.23 0.01
C ALA A 70 14.41 13.90 0.95
N MET A 71 15.21 13.12 1.69
CA MET A 71 16.24 13.65 2.60
C MET A 71 17.36 14.40 1.86
N ARG A 72 17.76 13.92 0.67
CA ARG A 72 18.75 14.62 -0.16
C ARG A 72 18.22 15.97 -0.62
N TYR A 73 17.01 16.01 -1.14
CA TYR A 73 16.37 17.26 -1.56
C TYR A 73 16.16 18.23 -0.39
N GLN A 74 15.71 17.71 0.76
CA GLN A 74 15.59 18.49 2.00
C GLN A 74 16.93 19.13 2.41
N SER A 75 18.05 18.43 2.23
CA SER A 75 19.37 18.95 2.55
C SER A 75 19.77 20.11 1.62
N GLU A 76 19.47 20.00 0.32
CA GLU A 76 19.74 21.06 -0.66
C GLU A 76 18.93 22.33 -0.37
N LEU A 77 17.66 22.17 0.02
CA LEU A 77 16.79 23.27 0.44
C LEU A 77 17.32 23.95 1.71
N ALA A 78 17.75 23.16 2.70
CA ALA A 78 18.30 23.68 3.94
C ALA A 78 19.62 24.44 3.73
N ASP A 79 20.51 23.91 2.90
CA ASP A 79 21.77 24.57 2.52
C ASP A 79 21.52 25.89 1.80
N THR A 80 20.54 25.91 0.90
CA THR A 80 20.15 27.13 0.18
C THR A 80 19.61 28.18 1.16
N ALA A 81 18.73 27.80 2.07
CA ALA A 81 18.20 28.70 3.10
C ALA A 81 19.32 29.26 4.01
N ALA A 82 20.27 28.41 4.42
CA ALA A 82 21.41 28.82 5.24
C ALA A 82 22.32 29.84 4.51
N LYS A 83 22.61 29.60 3.22
CA LYS A 83 23.41 30.51 2.38
C LYS A 83 22.74 31.87 2.18
N LEU A 84 21.43 31.89 1.93
CA LEU A 84 20.66 33.13 1.81
C LEU A 84 20.68 33.94 3.12
N LYS A 85 20.49 33.26 4.25
CA LYS A 85 20.58 33.89 5.58
C LYS A 85 21.97 34.46 5.86
N ALA A 86 23.03 33.75 5.49
CA ALA A 86 24.41 34.23 5.60
C ALA A 86 24.69 35.45 4.71
N ALA A 87 24.02 35.54 3.56
CA ALA A 87 24.06 36.70 2.67
C ALA A 87 23.18 37.89 3.15
N GLY A 88 22.50 37.76 4.30
CA GLY A 88 21.62 38.80 4.85
C GLY A 88 20.22 38.86 4.25
N LEU A 89 19.84 37.86 3.46
CA LEU A 89 18.49 37.72 2.88
C LEU A 89 17.62 36.83 3.78
N GLN A 90 16.31 37.05 3.77
CA GLN A 90 15.36 36.16 4.45
C GLN A 90 14.99 35.01 3.50
N PRO A 91 15.36 33.75 3.79
CA PRO A 91 15.00 32.61 2.96
C PRO A 91 13.52 32.24 3.13
N ASP A 92 12.88 31.78 2.06
CA ASP A 92 11.58 31.11 2.12
C ASP A 92 11.80 29.64 2.50
N THR A 93 11.26 29.21 3.64
CA THR A 93 11.36 27.84 4.15
C THR A 93 10.10 27.00 3.92
N THR A 94 9.10 27.54 3.23
CA THR A 94 7.80 26.87 3.06
C THR A 94 7.93 25.48 2.45
N VAL A 95 8.71 25.35 1.37
CA VAL A 95 8.92 24.05 0.68
C VAL A 95 9.70 23.09 1.58
N LEU A 96 10.70 23.59 2.31
CA LEU A 96 11.48 22.78 3.25
C LEU A 96 10.59 22.19 4.36
N GLU A 97 9.70 23.00 4.92
CA GLU A 97 8.74 22.57 5.95
C GLU A 97 7.75 21.53 5.41
N GLN A 98 7.25 21.72 4.18
CA GLN A 98 6.36 20.77 3.51
C GLN A 98 7.03 19.41 3.28
N VAL A 99 8.23 19.39 2.66
CA VAL A 99 8.98 18.15 2.42
C VAL A 99 9.31 17.44 3.73
N THR A 100 9.68 18.20 4.77
CA THR A 100 9.95 17.65 6.10
C THR A 100 8.70 16.97 6.70
N SER A 101 7.54 17.61 6.59
CA SER A 101 6.27 17.03 7.05
C SER A 101 5.92 15.76 6.29
N MET A 102 6.00 15.79 4.96
CA MET A 102 5.66 14.65 4.11
C MET A 102 6.60 13.45 4.35
N ALA A 103 7.90 13.70 4.53
CA ALA A 103 8.86 12.64 4.86
C ALA A 103 8.57 12.00 6.22
N LYS A 104 8.10 12.79 7.21
CA LYS A 104 7.65 12.27 8.51
C LYS A 104 6.38 11.44 8.35
N ASP A 105 5.42 11.90 7.57
CA ASP A 105 4.17 11.19 7.32
C ASP A 105 4.41 9.85 6.60
N LEU A 106 5.37 9.80 5.66
CA LEU A 106 5.82 8.58 5.01
C LEU A 106 6.32 7.54 6.04
N LEU A 107 7.24 7.92 6.93
CA LEU A 107 7.77 7.01 7.96
C LEU A 107 6.71 6.60 9.00
N ALA A 108 5.79 7.51 9.34
CA ALA A 108 4.67 7.20 10.22
C ALA A 108 3.73 6.16 9.58
N GLY A 109 3.40 6.34 8.29
CA GLY A 109 2.65 5.36 7.51
C GLY A 109 3.34 4.00 7.46
N VAL A 110 4.65 3.97 7.20
CA VAL A 110 5.44 2.72 7.19
C VAL A 110 5.38 2.02 8.54
N SER A 111 5.52 2.76 9.63
CA SER A 111 5.43 2.21 11.00
C SER A 111 4.04 1.62 11.29
N LYS A 112 2.97 2.21 10.75
CA LYS A 112 1.61 1.65 10.84
C LYS A 112 1.47 0.35 10.05
N VAL A 113 2.04 0.27 8.85
CA VAL A 113 2.04 -0.99 8.06
C VAL A 113 2.78 -2.08 8.82
N GLU A 114 3.98 -1.80 9.34
CA GLU A 114 4.76 -2.76 10.14
C GLU A 114 4.00 -3.23 11.38
N SER A 115 3.32 -2.32 12.07
CA SER A 115 2.48 -2.65 13.23
C SER A 115 1.27 -3.50 12.83
N ALA A 116 0.64 -3.20 11.70
CA ALA A 116 -0.51 -3.96 11.20
C ALA A 116 -0.12 -5.36 10.74
N LEU A 117 1.08 -5.55 10.19
CA LEU A 117 1.62 -6.86 9.82
C LEU A 117 1.93 -7.72 11.05
N ASN A 118 2.41 -7.12 12.14
CA ASN A 118 2.76 -7.80 13.39
C ASN A 118 1.56 -8.33 14.21
N HIS A 119 0.35 -8.32 13.68
CA HIS A 119 -0.76 -9.04 14.31
C HIS A 119 -0.47 -10.55 14.30
N GLY A 120 -0.70 -11.22 15.42
CA GLY A 120 -0.59 -12.68 15.46
C GLY A 120 -1.63 -13.31 14.52
N GLU A 121 -1.27 -14.41 13.87
CA GLU A 121 -2.18 -15.26 13.06
C GLU A 121 -3.23 -15.99 13.94
N ASN A 122 -3.86 -15.27 14.86
CA ASN A 122 -4.76 -15.81 15.86
C ASN A 122 -6.17 -15.88 15.28
N GLY A 123 -6.49 -16.96 14.58
CA GLY A 123 -7.85 -17.26 14.16
C GLY A 123 -7.97 -18.10 12.90
N SER A 124 -9.12 -17.99 12.23
CA SER A 124 -9.34 -18.60 10.92
C SER A 124 -8.67 -17.78 9.83
N VAL A 125 -8.36 -18.42 8.69
CA VAL A 125 -7.77 -17.76 7.51
C VAL A 125 -8.65 -16.59 7.04
N GLU A 126 -9.98 -16.72 7.12
CA GLU A 126 -10.89 -15.62 6.81
C GLU A 126 -10.69 -14.39 7.71
N ARG A 127 -10.51 -14.57 9.04
CA ARG A 127 -10.29 -13.45 9.96
C ARG A 127 -8.96 -12.76 9.66
N HIS A 128 -7.94 -13.54 9.35
CA HIS A 128 -6.64 -13.04 8.93
C HIS A 128 -6.77 -12.22 7.63
N ALA A 129 -7.45 -12.74 6.62
CA ALA A 129 -7.70 -12.05 5.35
C ALA A 129 -8.52 -10.76 5.52
N ARG A 130 -9.48 -10.76 6.46
CA ARG A 130 -10.25 -9.56 6.83
C ARG A 130 -9.37 -8.49 7.48
N HIS A 131 -8.47 -8.87 8.39
CA HIS A 131 -7.50 -7.93 8.97
C HIS A 131 -6.61 -7.29 7.89
N PHE A 132 -6.15 -8.06 6.91
CA PHE A 132 -5.41 -7.51 5.78
C PHE A 132 -6.20 -6.46 5.00
N LYS A 133 -7.49 -6.71 4.76
CA LYS A 133 -8.37 -5.75 4.11
C LYS A 133 -8.62 -4.50 4.96
N GLU A 134 -8.81 -4.65 6.26
CA GLU A 134 -9.32 -3.59 7.15
C GLU A 134 -8.22 -2.76 7.83
N ALA A 135 -7.03 -3.33 8.03
CA ALA A 135 -5.91 -2.66 8.70
C ALA A 135 -4.70 -2.47 7.78
N VAL A 136 -4.28 -3.52 7.07
CA VAL A 136 -3.04 -3.48 6.26
C VAL A 136 -3.23 -2.61 5.00
N LEU A 137 -4.28 -2.85 4.20
CA LEU A 137 -4.53 -2.07 2.99
C LEU A 137 -4.71 -0.56 3.23
N PRO A 138 -5.48 -0.10 4.24
CA PRO A 138 -5.56 1.33 4.53
C PRO A 138 -4.21 1.94 4.95
N ALA A 139 -3.41 1.23 5.75
CA ALA A 139 -2.07 1.70 6.13
C ALA A 139 -1.13 1.80 4.90
N MET A 140 -1.20 0.83 3.97
CA MET A 140 -0.46 0.91 2.70
C MET A 140 -0.89 2.13 1.87
N GLN A 141 -2.19 2.46 1.86
CA GLN A 141 -2.71 3.62 1.15
C GLN A 141 -2.21 4.95 1.74
N GLU A 142 -2.01 5.03 3.06
CA GLU A 142 -1.39 6.20 3.70
C GLU A 142 0.06 6.39 3.22
N VAL A 143 0.86 5.31 3.19
CA VAL A 143 2.24 5.36 2.67
C VAL A 143 2.25 5.83 1.22
N ARG A 144 1.35 5.28 0.39
CA ARG A 144 1.20 5.70 -1.01
C ARG A 144 0.87 7.19 -1.13
N THR A 145 -0.07 7.68 -0.32
CA THR A 145 -0.49 9.10 -0.37
C THR A 145 0.66 10.03 -0.02
N ALA A 146 1.49 9.68 0.98
CA ALA A 146 2.67 10.45 1.35
C ALA A 146 3.77 10.37 0.26
N ALA A 147 3.97 9.20 -0.36
CA ALA A 147 4.90 9.02 -1.46
C ALA A 147 4.51 9.84 -2.70
N ASP A 148 3.24 9.78 -3.11
CA ASP A 148 2.70 10.53 -4.25
C ASP A 148 2.83 12.06 -4.01
N ALA A 149 2.67 12.51 -2.76
CA ALA A 149 2.88 13.92 -2.40
C ALA A 149 4.36 14.34 -2.49
N LEU A 150 5.29 13.46 -2.09
CA LEU A 150 6.73 13.69 -2.24
C LEU A 150 7.16 13.72 -3.71
N GLU A 151 6.59 12.85 -4.56
CA GLU A 151 6.85 12.84 -6.01
C GLU A 151 6.58 14.22 -6.64
N GLY A 152 5.51 14.89 -6.23
CA GLY A 152 5.16 16.22 -6.74
C GLY A 152 6.01 17.38 -6.21
N MET A 153 6.87 17.14 -5.22
CA MET A 153 7.65 18.19 -4.53
C MET A 153 9.16 18.02 -4.67
N VAL A 154 9.65 16.79 -4.73
CA VAL A 154 11.09 16.49 -4.88
C VAL A 154 11.52 16.80 -6.31
N ALA A 155 12.75 17.29 -6.47
CA ALA A 155 13.31 17.55 -7.79
C ALA A 155 13.43 16.26 -8.63
N ASP A 156 13.09 16.36 -9.92
CA ASP A 156 13.05 15.25 -10.88
C ASP A 156 14.38 14.48 -11.00
N ASP A 157 15.51 15.20 -10.94
CA ASP A 157 16.85 14.61 -11.00
C ASP A 157 17.25 13.82 -9.76
N LEU A 158 16.58 14.07 -8.63
CA LEU A 158 16.74 13.33 -7.38
C LEU A 158 15.71 12.22 -7.22
N TRP A 159 14.62 12.23 -7.99
CA TRP A 159 13.54 11.26 -7.88
C TRP A 159 13.93 9.95 -8.57
N PRO A 160 14.00 8.82 -7.84
CA PRO A 160 14.60 7.59 -8.36
C PRO A 160 13.60 6.69 -9.12
N LEU A 161 12.31 7.01 -9.10
CA LEU A 161 11.26 6.18 -9.69
C LEU A 161 10.71 6.85 -10.95
N PRO A 162 10.44 6.08 -12.02
CA PRO A 162 9.79 6.65 -13.19
C PRO A 162 8.38 7.11 -12.83
N THR A 163 8.05 8.33 -13.21
CA THR A 163 6.72 8.91 -13.07
C THR A 163 5.73 8.16 -13.97
N TYR A 164 4.43 8.28 -13.68
CA TYR A 164 3.40 7.70 -14.55
C TYR A 164 3.47 8.23 -15.99
N GLN A 165 3.88 9.49 -16.17
CA GLN A 165 4.00 10.05 -17.51
C GLN A 165 5.12 9.36 -18.30
N GLU A 166 6.26 9.10 -17.67
CA GLU A 166 7.38 8.39 -18.28
C GLU A 166 7.00 6.95 -18.60
N MET A 167 6.40 6.23 -17.64
CA MET A 167 5.98 4.85 -17.85
C MET A 167 4.94 4.68 -18.98
N LEU A 168 4.05 5.67 -19.16
CA LEU A 168 2.94 5.56 -20.11
C LEU A 168 3.26 6.13 -21.50
N PHE A 169 4.16 7.11 -21.61
CA PHE A 169 4.33 7.88 -22.85
C PHE A 169 5.75 7.96 -23.39
N ILE A 170 6.77 7.68 -22.58
CA ILE A 170 8.17 7.72 -23.03
C ILE A 170 8.58 6.29 -23.41
N ARG A 171 8.91 6.09 -24.70
CA ARG A 171 9.38 4.83 -25.29
C ARG A 171 10.88 4.82 -25.45
#